data_AF-A0A1R0X1V2-F1
#
_entry.id   AF-A0A1R0X1V2-F1
#
_cell.length_a   1.000
_cell.length_b   1.000
_cell.length_c   1.000
_cell.angle_alpha   90.00
_cell.angle_beta   90.00
_cell.angle_gamma   90.00
#
_symmetry.space_group_name_H-M   'P 1'
#
loop_
_entity.id
_entity.type
_entity.pdbx_description
1 polymer ?
#
loop_
_entity_poly.entity_id
_entity_poly.type
_entity_poly.pdbx_seq_one_letter_code
_entity_poly.pdbx_strand_id
1 'polypeptide(L)'
;MRVDGDPEDTTKRQLFDWPQTDGYLQYLSEKLDLPLIIIWGDLSLEERIRDRKMFPDSSCRFCTSYMKRDVYAKWVRQFDNCKILLLTGERSEESKERSKKPVFMLHSAHATNKKNRTVHWLKPIKDMLKHQVRQLAADYGIELHPCYEWVSRCSCKFCIFNTASEMQRTSRLFPEDWEYLKQMEVDLGHTLKSRNGGSLSLSDFIQEDQLSLNSIMWSAELAYI
;
A
#
# COMPACT_ATOMS: atom_id res chain seq x y z
N MET A 1 -0.72 9.17 3.63
CA MET A 1 -2.03 8.60 4.00
C MET A 1 -1.77 7.27 4.65
N ARG A 2 -2.13 7.13 5.92
CA ARG A 2 -1.96 5.87 6.67
C ARG A 2 -3.21 5.02 6.53
N VAL A 3 -3.02 3.72 6.34
CA VAL A 3 -4.15 2.78 6.21
C VAL A 3 -4.50 2.14 7.55
N ASP A 4 -3.55 2.09 8.48
CA ASP A 4 -3.80 1.53 9.82
C ASP A 4 -4.42 2.54 10.80
N GLY A 5 -4.53 3.81 10.39
CA GLY A 5 -5.06 4.88 11.22
C GLY A 5 -3.97 5.74 11.82
N ASP A 6 -4.25 6.26 13.02
CA ASP A 6 -3.32 7.06 13.81
C ASP A 6 -2.22 6.15 14.40
N PRO A 7 -0.91 6.45 14.20
CA PRO A 7 0.18 5.71 14.83
C PRO A 7 0.09 5.66 16.36
N GLU A 8 -0.45 6.70 16.98
CA GLU A 8 -0.47 6.87 18.43
C GLU A 8 -1.70 6.22 19.08
N ASP A 9 -2.65 5.76 18.27
CA ASP A 9 -3.83 5.04 18.75
C ASP A 9 -3.47 3.58 19.05
N THR A 10 -3.13 3.32 20.31
CA THR A 10 -2.79 1.98 20.82
C THR A 10 -3.93 0.98 20.77
N THR A 11 -5.18 1.42 20.48
CA THR A 11 -6.30 0.51 20.27
C THR A 11 -6.30 -0.11 18.87
N LYS A 12 -5.51 0.45 17.94
CA LYS A 12 -5.44 0.00 16.54
C LYS A 12 -4.14 -0.73 16.24
N ARG A 13 -4.26 -1.92 15.65
CA ARG A 13 -3.09 -2.68 15.19
C ARG A 13 -2.50 -2.05 13.93
N GLN A 14 -1.17 -1.90 13.93
CA GLN A 14 -0.39 -1.37 12.80
C GLN A 14 -0.06 -2.49 11.79
N LEU A 15 -1.11 -3.09 11.22
CA LEU A 15 -1.04 -4.35 10.48
C LEU A 15 -0.53 -4.22 9.04
N PHE A 16 -0.87 -3.15 8.32
CA PHE A 16 -0.66 -3.06 6.87
C PHE A 16 0.41 -2.05 6.45
N ASP A 17 0.59 -0.95 7.18
CA ASP A 17 1.65 0.03 6.93
C ASP A 17 3.02 -0.56 7.31
N TRP A 18 4.07 -0.19 6.57
CA TRP A 18 5.43 -0.57 6.96
C TRP A 18 5.88 0.26 8.16
N PRO A 19 6.52 -0.33 9.20
CA PRO A 19 7.05 0.42 10.33
C PRO A 19 8.01 1.55 9.93
N GLN A 20 8.73 1.36 8.82
CA GLN A 20 9.68 2.34 8.28
C GLN A 20 9.01 3.54 7.60
N THR A 21 7.70 3.46 7.28
CA THR A 21 7.03 4.46 6.42
C THR A 21 7.09 5.85 7.02
N ASP A 22 6.75 5.99 8.30
CA ASP A 22 6.64 7.30 8.94
C ASP A 22 8.02 7.98 9.05
N GLY A 23 9.06 7.22 9.43
CA GLY A 23 10.44 7.72 9.43
C GLY A 23 10.95 8.07 8.03
N TYR A 24 10.62 7.27 7.01
CA TYR A 24 10.98 7.58 5.63
C TYR A 24 10.28 8.84 5.11
N LEU A 25 9.02 9.07 5.50
CA LEU A 25 8.29 10.29 5.14
C LEU A 25 8.88 11.54 5.82
N GLN A 26 9.32 11.44 7.08
CA GLN A 26 10.05 12.50 7.77
C GLN A 26 11.35 12.83 7.05
N TYR A 27 12.15 11.81 6.73
CA TYR A 27 13.36 11.97 5.92
C TYR A 27 13.10 12.70 4.59
N LEU A 28 12.06 12.31 3.85
CA LEU A 28 11.72 12.98 2.58
C LEU A 28 11.27 14.43 2.79
N SER A 29 10.52 14.70 3.86
CA SER A 29 10.06 16.05 4.23
C SER A 29 11.24 16.99 4.46
N GLU A 30 12.22 16.55 5.25
CA GLU A 30 13.44 17.29 5.53
C GLU A 30 14.31 17.46 4.29
N LYS A 31 14.54 16.37 3.54
CA LYS A 31 15.42 16.37 2.38
C LYS A 31 14.90 17.25 1.24
N LEU A 32 13.58 17.35 1.09
CA LEU A 32 12.94 18.14 0.04
C LEU A 32 12.50 19.53 0.51
N ASP A 33 12.66 19.85 1.79
CA ASP A 33 12.12 21.06 2.42
C ASP A 33 10.62 21.25 2.12
N LEU A 34 9.85 20.18 2.31
CA LEU A 34 8.41 20.16 2.07
C LEU A 34 7.64 19.81 3.34
N PRO A 35 6.53 20.50 3.65
CA PRO A 35 5.72 20.17 4.82
C PRO A 35 5.10 18.78 4.69
N LEU A 36 5.21 17.98 5.76
CA LEU A 36 4.58 16.67 5.86
C LEU A 36 3.20 16.78 6.51
N ILE A 37 2.18 16.32 5.79
CA ILE A 37 0.83 16.18 6.32
C ILE A 37 0.44 14.71 6.25
N ILE A 38 0.24 14.10 7.42
CA ILE A 38 -0.23 12.73 7.55
C ILE A 38 -1.74 12.77 7.83
N ILE A 39 -2.49 11.99 7.07
CA ILE A 39 -3.95 11.86 7.18
C ILE A 39 -4.34 10.39 7.09
N TRP A 40 -5.47 10.04 7.69
CA TRP A 40 -6.05 8.69 7.70
C TRP A 40 -7.58 8.74 7.69
N GLY A 41 -8.20 7.57 7.56
CA GLY A 41 -9.65 7.41 7.61
C GLY A 41 -10.14 7.14 9.03
N ASP A 42 -11.46 7.29 9.24
CA ASP A 42 -12.08 7.05 10.54
C ASP A 42 -11.94 5.57 10.98
N LEU A 43 -11.99 4.65 10.00
CA LEU A 43 -11.67 3.23 10.19
C LEU A 43 -10.33 2.90 9.53
N SER A 44 -9.53 2.07 10.19
CA SER A 44 -8.34 1.42 9.63
C SER A 44 -8.74 0.40 8.56
N LEU A 45 -7.76 -0.06 7.79
CA LEU A 45 -8.00 -1.10 6.79
C LEU A 45 -8.45 -2.41 7.44
N GLU A 46 -7.93 -2.76 8.61
CA GLU A 46 -8.37 -3.92 9.38
C GLU A 46 -9.84 -3.78 9.80
N GLU A 47 -10.21 -2.66 10.40
CA GLU A 47 -11.60 -2.37 10.80
C GLU A 47 -12.54 -2.41 9.59
N ARG A 48 -12.10 -1.88 8.43
CA ARG A 48 -12.86 -1.95 7.17
C ARG A 48 -13.02 -3.38 6.67
N ILE A 49 -12.01 -4.23 6.80
CA ILE A 49 -12.09 -5.64 6.41
C ILE A 49 -13.14 -6.35 7.27
N ARG A 50 -13.12 -6.10 8.59
CA ARG A 50 -14.10 -6.67 9.54
C ARG A 50 -15.52 -6.17 9.29
N ASP A 51 -15.69 -4.87 9.15
CA ASP A 51 -16.98 -4.23 8.83
C ASP A 51 -17.59 -4.80 7.55
N ARG A 52 -16.77 -4.99 6.52
CA ARG A 52 -17.21 -5.54 5.22
C ARG A 52 -17.27 -7.07 5.16
N LYS A 53 -16.76 -7.75 6.19
CA LYS A 53 -16.64 -9.22 6.25
C LYS A 53 -15.91 -9.83 5.05
N MET A 54 -14.95 -9.10 4.47
CA MET A 54 -14.20 -9.55 3.30
C MET A 54 -12.87 -8.81 3.17
N PHE A 55 -11.87 -9.47 2.62
CA PHE A 55 -10.63 -8.81 2.20
C PHE A 55 -10.80 -8.06 0.88
N PRO A 56 -10.01 -7.01 0.60
CA PRO A 56 -10.04 -6.36 -0.71
C PRO A 56 -9.43 -7.27 -1.78
N ASP A 57 -9.83 -7.08 -3.03
CA ASP A 57 -9.24 -7.77 -4.18
C ASP A 57 -8.95 -6.79 -5.33
N SER A 58 -8.43 -7.27 -6.47
CA SER A 58 -8.07 -6.41 -7.61
C SER A 58 -9.25 -5.67 -8.25
N SER A 59 -10.44 -6.26 -8.19
CA SER A 59 -11.71 -5.70 -8.66
C SER A 59 -12.38 -4.82 -7.58
N CYS A 60 -12.51 -5.33 -6.35
CA CYS A 60 -13.08 -4.64 -5.20
C CYS A 60 -11.98 -4.04 -4.31
N ARG A 61 -11.28 -3.03 -4.85
CA ARG A 61 -10.18 -2.33 -4.14
C ARG A 61 -10.68 -1.30 -3.14
N PHE A 62 -11.45 -1.73 -2.15
CA PHE A 62 -11.96 -0.82 -1.13
C PHE A 62 -10.85 -0.19 -0.28
N CYS A 63 -9.68 -0.85 -0.19
CA CYS A 63 -8.46 -0.27 0.37
C CYS A 63 -7.96 0.97 -0.40
N THR A 64 -8.27 1.11 -1.69
CA THR A 64 -7.93 2.30 -2.48
C THR A 64 -9.04 3.35 -2.44
N SER A 65 -10.31 2.95 -2.49
CA SER A 65 -11.41 3.92 -2.40
C SER A 65 -11.44 4.58 -1.03
N TYR A 66 -11.64 3.80 0.03
CA TYR A 66 -11.85 4.34 1.36
C TYR A 66 -10.57 4.90 1.97
N MET A 67 -9.45 4.17 1.88
CA MET A 67 -8.24 4.53 2.64
C MET A 67 -7.36 5.57 1.93
N LYS A 68 -7.61 5.84 0.65
CA LYS A 68 -6.79 6.76 -0.15
C LYS A 68 -7.62 7.86 -0.79
N ARG A 69 -8.50 7.48 -1.72
CA ARG A 69 -9.27 8.46 -2.50
C ARG A 69 -10.20 9.29 -1.61
N ASP A 70 -10.94 8.63 -0.72
CA ASP A 70 -11.94 9.30 0.11
C ASP A 70 -11.29 10.10 1.23
N VAL A 71 -10.20 9.59 1.83
CA VAL A 71 -9.38 10.31 2.82
C VAL A 71 -8.81 11.60 2.23
N TYR A 72 -8.14 11.52 1.07
CA TYR A 72 -7.63 12.72 0.39
C TYR A 72 -8.76 13.69 0.04
N ALA A 73 -9.87 13.19 -0.51
CA ALA A 73 -10.99 14.04 -0.88
C ALA A 73 -11.65 14.70 0.34
N LYS A 74 -11.72 14.02 1.50
CA LYS A 74 -12.21 14.59 2.77
C LYS A 74 -11.33 15.75 3.21
N TRP A 75 -10.01 15.57 3.18
CA TRP A 75 -9.04 16.61 3.51
C TRP A 75 -9.15 17.82 2.57
N VAL A 76 -9.12 17.60 1.25
CA VAL A 76 -9.24 18.69 0.26
C VAL A 76 -10.54 19.48 0.39
N ARG A 77 -11.64 18.83 0.79
CA ARG A 77 -12.94 19.48 0.93
C ARG A 77 -13.00 20.54 2.05
N GLN A 78 -12.00 20.58 2.94
CA GLN A 78 -11.90 21.56 4.01
C GLN A 78 -11.46 22.95 3.50
N PHE A 79 -10.86 23.03 2.32
CA PHE A 79 -10.37 24.29 1.75
C PHE A 79 -11.39 24.93 0.80
N ASP A 80 -11.66 26.22 0.98
CA ASP A 80 -12.50 27.03 0.10
C ASP A 80 -11.69 28.19 -0.49
N ASN A 81 -12.14 28.80 -1.59
CA ASN A 81 -11.48 29.94 -2.25
C ASN A 81 -10.01 29.69 -2.63
N CYS A 82 -9.69 28.50 -3.13
CA CYS A 82 -8.32 28.10 -3.43
C CYS A 82 -8.16 27.36 -4.77
N LYS A 83 -6.91 27.29 -5.24
CA LYS A 83 -6.50 26.46 -6.37
C LYS A 83 -5.52 25.40 -5.86
N ILE A 84 -5.79 24.13 -6.15
CA ILE A 84 -4.99 22.98 -5.72
C ILE A 84 -4.55 22.21 -6.96
N LEU A 85 -3.27 21.86 -7.02
CA LEU A 85 -2.71 20.94 -8.01
C LEU A 85 -2.29 19.65 -7.30
N LEU A 86 -3.06 18.58 -7.48
CA LEU A 86 -2.69 17.24 -7.01
C LEU A 86 -1.64 16.64 -7.95
N LEU A 87 -0.47 16.32 -7.42
CA LEU A 87 0.55 15.55 -8.11
C LEU A 87 0.46 14.07 -7.71
N THR A 88 0.46 13.15 -8.67
CA THR A 88 0.62 11.71 -8.39
C THR A 88 1.72 11.08 -9.24
N GLY A 89 2.42 10.11 -8.65
CA GLY A 89 3.49 9.35 -9.31
C GLY A 89 2.99 8.19 -10.19
N GLU A 90 1.79 8.27 -10.76
CA GLU A 90 1.28 7.22 -11.65
C GLU A 90 1.99 7.27 -13.01
N ARG A 91 2.44 6.11 -13.51
CA ARG A 91 3.20 5.94 -14.76
C ARG A 91 2.47 5.02 -15.73
N SER A 92 2.67 5.25 -17.02
CA SER A 92 2.08 4.46 -18.12
C SER A 92 2.55 2.99 -18.10
N GLU A 93 3.81 2.74 -17.73
CA GLU A 93 4.43 1.40 -17.68
C GLU A 93 3.80 0.47 -16.63
N GLU A 94 3.10 1.01 -15.63
CA GLU A 94 2.61 0.22 -14.50
C GLU A 94 1.37 -0.63 -14.83
N SER A 95 0.51 -0.19 -15.76
CA SER A 95 -0.62 -1.00 -16.26
C SER A 95 -1.26 -0.41 -17.53
N LYS A 96 -2.01 -1.24 -18.26
CA LYS A 96 -2.80 -0.82 -19.43
C LYS A 96 -3.85 0.25 -19.08
N GLU A 97 -4.40 0.21 -17.87
CA GLU A 97 -5.34 1.22 -17.40
C GLU A 97 -4.63 2.56 -17.13
N ARG A 98 -3.42 2.52 -16.54
CA ARG A 98 -2.63 3.73 -16.27
C ARG A 98 -2.10 4.38 -17.54
N SER A 99 -1.75 3.61 -18.57
CA SER A 99 -1.32 4.15 -19.86
C SER A 99 -2.41 4.99 -20.54
N LYS A 100 -3.68 4.61 -20.38
CA LYS A 100 -4.84 5.34 -20.94
C LYS A 100 -5.24 6.60 -20.18
N LYS A 101 -4.79 6.79 -18.93
CA LYS A 101 -5.16 7.97 -18.13
C LYS A 101 -4.49 9.24 -18.68
N PRO A 102 -5.19 10.39 -18.70
CA PRO A 102 -4.59 11.66 -19.12
C PRO A 102 -3.53 12.14 -18.12
N VAL A 103 -2.52 12.85 -18.65
CA VAL A 103 -1.47 13.53 -17.86
C VAL A 103 -2.10 14.56 -16.91
N PHE A 104 -3.04 15.35 -17.42
CA PHE A 104 -3.69 16.47 -16.72
C PHE A 104 -5.21 16.38 -16.84
N MET A 105 -5.92 16.52 -15.72
CA MET A 105 -7.39 16.50 -15.70
C MET A 105 -7.96 17.23 -14.48
N LEU A 106 -9.25 17.55 -14.51
CA LEU A 106 -9.97 18.00 -13.31
C LEU A 106 -10.10 16.87 -12.30
N HIS A 107 -9.85 17.16 -11.03
CA HIS A 107 -10.05 16.22 -9.94
C HIS A 107 -11.52 16.26 -9.48
N SER A 108 -12.06 15.13 -8.99
CA SER A 108 -13.46 15.03 -8.54
C SER A 108 -13.80 15.90 -7.32
N ALA A 109 -12.80 16.49 -6.66
CA ALA A 109 -12.98 17.44 -5.55
C ALA A 109 -13.09 18.91 -6.01
N HIS A 110 -12.99 19.18 -7.31
CA HIS A 110 -13.26 20.49 -7.91
C HIS A 110 -14.69 20.95 -7.57
N ALA A 111 -14.85 22.17 -7.10
CA ALA A 111 -16.13 22.73 -6.69
C ALA A 111 -16.12 24.27 -6.74
N THR A 112 -16.36 24.86 -7.92
CA THR A 112 -16.35 26.32 -8.10
C THR A 112 -17.64 26.98 -7.64
N ASN A 113 -18.80 26.40 -7.91
CA ASN A 113 -20.11 27.05 -7.66
C ASN A 113 -20.40 27.40 -6.19
N LYS A 114 -20.03 26.51 -5.26
CA LYS A 114 -20.32 26.71 -3.81
C LYS A 114 -19.08 27.02 -2.98
N LYS A 115 -17.91 26.55 -3.43
CA LYS A 115 -16.67 26.59 -2.64
C LYS A 115 -15.56 27.41 -3.28
N ASN A 116 -15.77 27.88 -4.52
CA ASN A 116 -14.76 28.58 -5.30
C ASN A 116 -13.39 27.84 -5.28
N ARG A 117 -13.43 26.51 -5.33
CA ARG A 117 -12.26 25.63 -5.28
C ARG A 117 -12.02 25.00 -6.63
N THR A 118 -10.82 25.22 -7.18
CA THR A 118 -10.36 24.53 -8.38
C THR A 118 -9.33 23.48 -8.01
N VAL A 119 -9.58 22.21 -8.36
CA VAL A 119 -8.63 21.13 -8.12
C VAL A 119 -8.27 20.45 -9.44
N HIS A 120 -7.00 20.52 -9.80
CA HIS A 120 -6.43 19.81 -10.94
C HIS A 120 -5.64 18.58 -10.46
N TRP A 121 -5.47 17.62 -11.36
CA TRP A 121 -4.70 16.41 -11.13
C TRP A 121 -3.68 16.23 -12.26
N LEU A 122 -2.40 16.29 -11.91
CA LEU A 122 -1.25 16.15 -12.80
C LEU A 122 -0.41 14.91 -12.47
N LYS A 123 0.06 14.21 -13.51
CA LYS A 123 0.93 13.03 -13.42
C LYS A 123 2.28 13.37 -14.07
N PRO A 124 3.20 14.03 -13.36
CA PRO A 124 4.39 14.63 -13.97
C PRO A 124 5.36 13.59 -14.54
N ILE A 125 5.36 12.37 -13.98
CA ILE A 125 6.26 11.28 -14.37
C ILE A 125 5.56 10.23 -15.24
N LYS A 126 4.42 10.56 -15.86
CA LYS A 126 3.56 9.57 -16.55
C LYS A 126 4.33 8.74 -17.58
N ASP A 127 5.22 9.35 -18.34
CA ASP A 127 5.94 8.68 -19.43
C ASP A 127 7.34 8.20 -19.03
N MET A 128 7.72 8.35 -17.75
CA MET A 128 8.98 7.81 -17.24
C MET A 128 8.90 6.30 -16.98
N LEU A 129 9.94 5.60 -17.40
CA LEU A 129 10.19 4.20 -17.08
C LEU A 129 10.69 4.04 -15.64
N LYS A 130 10.55 2.84 -15.08
CA LYS A 130 10.90 2.57 -13.67
C LYS A 130 12.35 2.92 -13.36
N HIS A 131 13.27 2.57 -14.27
CA HIS A 131 14.68 2.85 -14.10
C HIS A 131 14.97 4.36 -14.17
N GLN A 132 14.25 5.13 -14.98
CA GLN A 132 14.41 6.59 -15.06
C GLN A 132 13.97 7.26 -13.76
N VAL A 133 12.90 6.78 -13.13
CA VAL A 133 12.46 7.31 -11.83
C VAL A 133 13.48 6.98 -10.72
N ARG A 134 14.06 5.77 -10.76
CA ARG A 134 15.13 5.39 -9.84
C ARG A 134 16.39 6.23 -10.04
N GLN A 135 16.77 6.46 -11.30
CA GLN A 135 17.89 7.33 -11.62
C GLN A 135 17.64 8.76 -11.15
N LEU A 136 16.45 9.31 -11.40
CA LEU A 136 16.07 10.63 -10.92
C LEU A 136 16.15 10.74 -9.39
N ALA A 137 15.71 9.71 -8.65
CA ALA A 137 15.87 9.69 -7.20
C ALA A 137 17.37 9.74 -6.82
N ALA A 138 18.20 8.90 -7.44
CA ALA A 138 19.65 8.85 -7.20
C ALA A 138 20.37 10.16 -7.56
N ASP A 139 20.00 10.81 -8.65
CA ASP A 139 20.58 12.09 -9.11
C ASP A 139 20.36 13.21 -8.09
N TYR A 140 19.27 13.12 -7.32
CA TYR A 140 18.95 14.03 -6.21
C TYR A 140 19.32 13.45 -4.83
N GLY A 141 20.10 12.37 -4.82
CA GLY A 141 20.55 11.68 -3.60
C GLY A 141 19.42 11.08 -2.77
N ILE A 142 18.22 10.90 -3.32
CA ILE A 142 17.05 10.36 -2.61
C ILE A 142 17.15 8.84 -2.53
N GLU A 143 17.46 8.35 -1.34
CA GLU A 143 17.29 6.93 -1.01
C GLU A 143 15.85 6.45 -1.22
N LEU A 144 15.70 5.23 -1.73
CA LEU A 144 14.39 4.60 -1.91
C LEU A 144 13.86 4.06 -0.57
N HIS A 145 12.54 3.88 -0.48
CA HIS A 145 11.92 3.30 0.71
C HIS A 145 12.52 1.90 1.02
N PRO A 146 12.91 1.59 2.28
CA PRO A 146 13.57 0.34 2.65
C PRO A 146 12.82 -0.94 2.24
N CYS A 147 11.49 -0.87 2.13
CA CYS A 147 10.68 -2.02 1.69
C CYS A 147 11.13 -2.64 0.35
N TYR A 148 11.83 -1.89 -0.50
CA TYR A 148 12.31 -2.39 -1.78
C TYR A 148 13.38 -3.49 -1.65
N GLU A 149 13.92 -3.72 -0.46
CA GLU A 149 14.76 -4.89 -0.15
C GLU A 149 13.96 -6.21 -0.17
N TRP A 150 12.66 -6.15 0.13
CA TRP A 150 11.83 -7.35 0.31
C TRP A 150 10.73 -7.47 -0.73
N VAL A 151 10.22 -6.34 -1.24
CA VAL A 151 9.12 -6.29 -2.20
C VAL A 151 9.44 -5.41 -3.41
N SER A 152 8.89 -5.77 -4.57
CA SER A 152 9.09 -5.01 -5.81
C SER A 152 8.25 -3.72 -5.88
N ARG A 153 7.34 -3.52 -4.93
CA ARG A 153 6.39 -2.39 -4.88
C ARG A 153 6.23 -1.89 -3.46
N CYS A 154 6.42 -0.58 -3.27
CA CYS A 154 6.08 0.10 -2.02
C CYS A 154 4.56 0.26 -1.87
N SER A 155 3.90 -0.80 -1.40
CA SER A 155 2.49 -0.83 -0.98
C SER A 155 2.38 -1.27 0.49
N CYS A 156 1.21 -1.67 0.97
CA CYS A 156 1.07 -2.31 2.29
C CYS A 156 1.97 -3.56 2.41
N LYS A 157 2.44 -3.89 3.61
CA LYS A 157 3.24 -5.09 3.93
C LYS A 157 2.66 -6.35 3.29
N PHE A 158 1.39 -6.63 3.55
CA PHE A 158 0.65 -7.80 3.03
C PHE A 158 -0.28 -7.44 1.88
N CYS A 159 0.23 -6.75 0.85
CA CYS A 159 -0.63 -6.30 -0.25
C CYS A 159 -1.21 -7.48 -1.06
N ILE A 160 -2.45 -7.32 -1.53
CA ILE A 160 -3.12 -8.22 -2.48
C ILE A 160 -2.33 -8.43 -3.77
N PHE A 161 -1.42 -7.53 -4.11
CA PHE A 161 -0.57 -7.61 -5.29
C PHE A 161 0.80 -8.24 -5.04
N ASN A 162 1.18 -8.55 -3.79
CA ASN A 162 2.41 -9.27 -3.53
C ASN A 162 2.35 -10.66 -4.17
N THR A 163 3.44 -11.05 -4.81
CA THR A 163 3.67 -12.42 -5.26
C THR A 163 3.80 -13.36 -4.05
N ALA A 164 3.69 -14.69 -4.27
CA ALA A 164 3.90 -15.68 -3.22
C ALA A 164 5.29 -15.52 -2.57
N SER A 165 6.33 -15.30 -3.38
CA SER A 165 7.71 -15.11 -2.87
C SER A 165 7.90 -13.84 -2.05
N GLU A 166 7.21 -12.74 -2.41
CA GLU A 166 7.23 -11.50 -1.63
C GLU A 166 6.46 -11.68 -0.33
N MET A 167 5.30 -12.35 -0.40
CA MET A 167 4.48 -12.63 0.78
C MET A 167 5.22 -13.50 1.79
N GLN A 168 5.94 -14.53 1.32
CA GLN A 168 6.81 -15.38 2.13
C GLN A 168 7.93 -14.59 2.80
N ARG A 169 8.55 -13.63 2.10
CA ARG A 169 9.56 -12.75 2.70
C ARG A 169 8.94 -11.88 3.79
N THR A 170 7.80 -11.25 3.50
CA THR A 170 7.11 -10.40 4.49
C THR A 170 6.59 -11.19 5.69
N SER A 171 6.14 -12.44 5.52
CA SER A 171 5.68 -13.27 6.64
C SER A 171 6.82 -13.63 7.59
N ARG A 172 8.03 -13.88 7.07
CA ARG A 172 9.22 -14.12 7.89
C ARG A 172 9.68 -12.88 8.66
N LEU A 173 9.50 -11.69 8.07
CA LEU A 173 9.84 -10.42 8.73
C LEU A 173 8.84 -10.05 9.83
N PHE A 174 7.58 -10.41 9.65
CA PHE A 174 6.48 -10.05 10.55
C PHE A 174 5.65 -11.30 10.90
N PRO A 175 6.22 -12.29 11.63
CA PRO A 175 5.56 -13.57 11.87
C PRO A 175 4.29 -13.44 12.71
N GLU A 176 4.26 -12.53 13.69
CA GLU A 176 3.07 -12.29 14.52
C GLU A 176 1.92 -11.66 13.71
N ASP A 177 2.23 -10.65 12.88
CA ASP A 177 1.25 -10.04 11.99
C ASP A 177 0.74 -11.04 10.95
N TRP A 178 1.61 -11.95 10.48
CA TRP A 178 1.23 -13.01 9.55
C TRP A 178 0.25 -14.00 10.18
N GLU A 179 0.52 -14.47 11.39
CA GLU A 179 -0.38 -15.37 12.12
C GLU A 179 -1.72 -14.68 12.40
N TYR A 180 -1.68 -13.41 12.80
CA TYR A 180 -2.89 -12.62 12.98
C TYR A 180 -3.72 -12.53 11.68
N LEU A 181 -3.07 -12.30 10.54
CA LEU A 181 -3.74 -12.22 9.24
C LEU A 181 -4.37 -13.55 8.82
N LYS A 182 -3.73 -14.69 9.13
CA LYS A 182 -4.32 -16.03 8.93
C LYS A 182 -5.55 -16.24 9.82
N GLN A 183 -5.47 -15.85 11.09
CA GLN A 183 -6.62 -15.92 11.99
C GLN A 183 -7.78 -15.05 11.48
N MET A 184 -7.50 -13.88 10.91
CA MET A 184 -8.53 -13.07 10.26
C MET A 184 -9.22 -13.82 9.11
N GLU A 185 -8.51 -14.62 8.30
CA GLU A 185 -9.17 -15.43 7.26
C GLU A 185 -10.16 -16.43 7.84
N VAL A 186 -9.80 -17.06 8.96
CA VAL A 186 -10.65 -18.01 9.70
C VAL A 186 -11.88 -17.30 10.27
N ASP A 187 -11.68 -16.18 10.99
CA ASP A 187 -12.76 -15.40 11.62
C ASP A 187 -13.77 -14.89 10.59
N LEU A 188 -13.30 -14.48 9.41
CA LEU A 188 -14.12 -13.91 8.35
C LEU A 188 -14.79 -14.96 7.47
N GLY A 189 -14.24 -16.19 7.42
CA GLY A 189 -14.60 -17.18 6.40
C GLY A 189 -14.27 -16.70 4.98
N HIS A 190 -13.28 -15.82 4.82
CA HIS A 190 -12.88 -15.20 3.55
C HIS A 190 -11.36 -15.06 3.49
N THR A 191 -10.78 -15.29 2.32
CA THR A 191 -9.32 -15.27 2.12
C THR A 191 -8.83 -13.99 1.46
N LEU A 192 -7.60 -13.56 1.74
CA LEU A 192 -6.97 -12.39 1.11
C LEU A 192 -6.61 -12.68 -0.35
N LYS A 193 -6.30 -13.94 -0.66
CA LYS A 193 -5.86 -14.39 -1.98
C LYS A 193 -6.89 -15.30 -2.60
N SER A 194 -6.94 -15.32 -3.92
CA SER A 194 -7.79 -16.22 -4.68
C SER A 194 -7.02 -16.78 -5.87
N ARG A 195 -7.45 -17.95 -6.34
CA ARG A 195 -6.95 -18.59 -7.56
C ARG A 195 -8.14 -19.09 -8.36
N ASN A 196 -8.25 -18.66 -9.61
CA ASN A 196 -9.35 -19.02 -10.51
C ASN A 196 -10.75 -18.71 -9.92
N GLY A 197 -10.86 -17.63 -9.13
CA GLY A 197 -12.11 -17.24 -8.48
C GLY A 197 -12.45 -18.03 -7.20
N GLY A 198 -11.65 -19.03 -6.83
CA GLY A 198 -11.78 -19.74 -5.56
C GLY A 198 -10.90 -19.14 -4.46
N SER A 199 -11.33 -19.28 -3.20
CA SER A 199 -10.54 -18.94 -2.01
C SER A 199 -9.20 -19.66 -2.00
N LEU A 200 -8.15 -18.97 -1.60
CA LEU A 200 -6.82 -19.54 -1.41
C LEU A 200 -6.25 -19.01 -0.10
N SER A 201 -6.09 -19.89 0.89
CA SER A 201 -5.56 -19.49 2.20
C SER A 201 -4.17 -18.90 2.07
N LEU A 202 -3.78 -18.06 3.02
CA LEU A 202 -2.44 -17.48 3.06
C LEU A 202 -1.34 -18.55 3.15
N SER A 203 -1.56 -19.61 3.94
CA SER A 203 -0.64 -20.74 4.05
C SER A 203 -0.46 -21.47 2.71
N ASP A 204 -1.56 -21.75 2.01
CA ASP A 204 -1.52 -22.39 0.68
C ASP A 204 -0.89 -21.46 -0.38
N PHE A 205 -1.16 -20.15 -0.28
CA PHE A 205 -0.64 -19.16 -1.22
C PHE A 205 0.89 -19.12 -1.22
N ILE A 206 1.52 -19.27 -0.05
CA ILE A 206 2.99 -19.31 0.08
C ILE A 206 3.57 -20.72 0.13
N GLN A 207 2.72 -21.76 0.05
CA GLN A 207 3.10 -23.18 0.18
C GLN A 207 3.83 -23.46 1.51
N GLU A 208 3.26 -22.98 2.61
CA GLU A 208 3.89 -22.96 3.95
C GLU A 208 4.37 -24.35 4.41
N ASP A 209 3.58 -25.40 4.16
CA ASP A 209 3.91 -26.79 4.52
C ASP A 209 5.13 -27.36 3.78
N GLN A 210 5.42 -26.87 2.57
CA GLN A 210 6.61 -27.29 1.82
C GLN A 210 7.87 -26.57 2.31
N LEU A 211 7.71 -25.41 2.95
CA LEU A 211 8.82 -24.64 3.50
C LEU A 211 9.31 -25.22 4.82
N SER A 212 8.39 -25.67 5.68
CA SER A 212 8.74 -26.34 6.94
C SER A 212 9.53 -27.62 6.66
N LEU A 213 9.09 -28.46 5.72
CA LEU A 213 9.79 -29.67 5.30
C LEU A 213 11.20 -29.39 4.77
N ASN A 214 11.36 -28.40 3.89
CA ASN A 214 12.67 -28.05 3.35
C ASN A 214 13.61 -27.48 4.43
N SER A 215 13.11 -26.69 5.38
CA SER A 215 13.92 -26.17 6.49
C SER A 215 14.39 -27.27 7.46
N ILE A 216 13.56 -28.31 7.65
CA ILE A 216 13.90 -29.49 8.44
C ILE A 216 14.95 -30.34 7.72
N MET A 217 14.82 -30.53 6.40
CA MET A 217 15.80 -31.29 5.61
C MET A 217 17.18 -30.61 5.58
N TRP A 218 17.24 -29.28 5.44
CA TRP A 218 18.50 -28.54 5.50
C TRP A 218 19.17 -28.61 6.89
N SER A 219 18.36 -28.58 7.96
CA SER A 219 18.88 -28.73 9.33
C SER A 219 19.35 -30.17 9.61
N ALA A 220 18.71 -31.17 9.01
CA ALA A 220 19.12 -32.57 9.11
C ALA A 220 20.42 -32.83 8.34
N GLU A 221 20.60 -32.27 7.14
CA GLU A 221 21.85 -32.42 6.36
C GLU A 221 23.05 -31.75 7.04
N LEU A 222 22.85 -30.62 7.73
CA LEU A 222 23.90 -29.96 8.52
C LEU A 222 24.23 -30.68 9.84
N ALA A 223 23.36 -31.57 10.33
CA ALA A 223 23.61 -32.37 11.52
C ALA A 223 24.39 -33.68 11.24
N TYR A 224 24.64 -33.99 9.95
CA TYR A 224 25.40 -35.16 9.49
C TYR A 224 26.78 -34.82 8.90
N ILE A 225 27.25 -33.58 9.10
CA ILE A 225 28.62 -33.12 8.78
C ILE A 225 29.31 -32.71 10.09
#